data_AF-A0A7V1CWS7-F1
#
_entry.id   AF-A0A7V1CWS7-F1
#
_cell.length_a   1.000
_cell.length_b   1.000
_cell.length_c   1.000
_cell.angle_alpha   90.00
_cell.angle_beta   90.00
_cell.angle_gamma   90.00
#
_symmetry.space_group_name_H-M   'P 1'
#
loop_
_entity.id
_entity.type
_entity.pdbx_description
1 polymer ?
#
loop_
_entity_poly.entity_id
_entity_poly.type
_entity_poly.pdbx_seq_one_letter_code
_entity_poly.pdbx_strand_id
1 'polypeptide(L)'
;MVSAKRKQYLDDYVDQRKRINISLSADEFTKVSYLADLNHTKPTSFIAQLVQHHLNKSPFISSQLQNEIKEMKYLLRNVANNINQIAHRSNTLKVMVDERDLLMELKKLEDGIATFITKEANK
;
A
#
# COMPACT_ATOMS: atom_id res chain seq x y z
N MET A 1 28.51 -38.74 -10.32
CA MET A 1 27.86 -38.95 -9.01
C MET A 1 27.16 -37.66 -8.61
N VAL A 2 25.83 -37.68 -8.44
CA VAL A 2 25.08 -36.52 -7.93
C VAL A 2 25.49 -36.30 -6.47
N SER A 3 26.08 -35.15 -6.17
CA SER A 3 26.54 -34.79 -4.82
C SER A 3 25.40 -34.95 -3.81
N ALA A 4 25.66 -35.64 -2.69
CA ALA A 4 24.68 -35.90 -1.63
C ALA A 4 23.92 -34.64 -1.19
N LYS A 5 24.57 -33.46 -1.26
CA LYS A 5 23.94 -32.14 -1.01
C LYS A 5 22.78 -31.81 -1.95
N ARG A 6 22.86 -32.18 -3.22
CA ARG A 6 21.79 -31.93 -4.21
C ARG A 6 20.60 -32.83 -3.94
N LYS A 7 20.82 -34.07 -3.49
CA LYS A 7 19.75 -35.00 -3.13
C LYS A 7 19.00 -34.50 -1.88
N GLN A 8 19.74 -34.15 -0.84
CA GLN A 8 19.18 -33.62 0.40
C GLN A 8 18.39 -32.31 0.18
N TYR A 9 18.90 -31.40 -0.65
CA TYR A 9 18.17 -30.19 -1.05
C TYR A 9 16.85 -30.48 -1.78
N LEU A 10 16.83 -31.49 -2.66
CA LEU A 10 15.62 -31.86 -3.39
C LEU A 10 14.59 -32.51 -2.46
N ASP A 11 15.03 -33.35 -1.52
CA ASP A 11 14.17 -34.00 -0.54
C ASP A 11 13.54 -32.93 0.39
N ASP A 12 14.33 -32.00 0.93
CA ASP A 12 13.83 -30.88 1.74
C ASP A 12 12.86 -29.97 0.97
N TYR A 13 13.10 -29.78 -0.33
CA TYR A 13 12.24 -28.96 -1.19
C TYR A 13 10.85 -29.57 -1.40
N VAL A 14 10.76 -30.90 -1.51
CA VAL A 14 9.49 -31.64 -1.67
C VAL A 14 8.64 -31.60 -0.38
N ASP A 15 9.30 -31.64 0.77
CA ASP A 15 8.60 -31.60 2.06
C ASP A 15 8.04 -30.21 2.38
N GLN A 16 8.76 -29.14 2.00
CA GLN A 16 8.38 -27.77 2.33
C GLN A 16 7.39 -27.13 1.36
N ARG A 17 7.27 -27.61 0.12
CA ARG A 17 6.40 -27.00 -0.90
C ARG A 17 5.32 -27.96 -1.39
N LYS A 18 4.06 -27.60 -1.13
CA LYS A 18 2.89 -28.28 -1.68
C LYS A 18 2.29 -27.47 -2.82
N ARG A 19 1.85 -28.15 -3.88
CA ARG A 19 1.22 -27.53 -5.05
C ARG A 19 -0.29 -27.76 -5.00
N ILE A 20 -1.04 -26.69 -5.16
CA ILE A 20 -2.49 -26.74 -5.33
C ILE A 20 -2.79 -26.38 -6.78
N ASN A 21 -3.58 -27.22 -7.46
CA ASN A 21 -4.08 -26.94 -8.80
C ASN A 21 -5.56 -26.58 -8.69
N ILE A 22 -5.94 -25.45 -9.29
CA ILE A 22 -7.32 -24.96 -9.30
C ILE A 22 -7.71 -24.77 -10.76
N SER A 23 -8.89 -25.25 -11.14
CA SER A 23 -9.47 -24.99 -12.46
C SER A 23 -10.40 -23.79 -12.36
N LEU A 24 -10.20 -22.80 -13.22
CA LEU A 24 -11.05 -21.62 -13.33
C LEU A 24 -11.82 -21.73 -14.64
N SER A 25 -13.06 -21.22 -14.66
CA SER A 25 -13.74 -20.91 -15.91
C SER A 25 -12.99 -19.82 -16.68
N ALA A 26 -13.28 -19.69 -17.98
CA ALA A 26 -12.66 -18.66 -18.80
C ALA A 26 -12.92 -17.24 -18.25
N ASP A 27 -14.15 -16.97 -17.80
CA ASP A 27 -14.55 -15.67 -17.22
C ASP A 27 -13.80 -15.37 -15.91
N GLU A 28 -13.68 -16.36 -15.01
CA GLU A 28 -12.92 -16.21 -13.77
C GLU A 28 -11.43 -15.94 -14.06
N PHE A 29 -10.84 -16.67 -15.01
CA PHE A 29 -9.45 -16.44 -15.39
C PHE A 29 -9.23 -15.04 -15.97
N THR A 30 -10.13 -14.55 -16.82
CA THR A 30 -10.05 -13.18 -17.37
C THR A 30 -10.07 -12.13 -16.25
N LYS A 31 -10.97 -12.28 -15.26
CA LYS A 31 -11.04 -11.38 -14.10
C LYS A 31 -9.76 -11.41 -13.26
N VAL A 32 -9.24 -12.61 -12.99
CA VAL A 32 -7.98 -12.78 -12.24
C VAL A 32 -6.81 -12.16 -13.01
N SER A 33 -6.76 -12.34 -14.33
CA SER A 33 -5.71 -11.76 -15.16
C SER A 33 -5.74 -10.24 -15.12
N TYR A 34 -6.92 -9.64 -15.29
CA TYR A 34 -7.12 -8.20 -15.22
C TYR A 34 -6.64 -7.62 -13.88
N LEU A 35 -7.04 -8.23 -12.76
CA LEU A 35 -6.63 -7.77 -11.43
C LEU A 35 -5.13 -7.96 -11.18
N ALA A 36 -4.54 -9.04 -11.71
CA ALA A 36 -3.12 -9.28 -11.61
C ALA A 36 -2.31 -8.23 -12.38
N ASP A 37 -2.78 -7.83 -13.58
CA ASP A 37 -2.17 -6.78 -14.40
C ASP A 37 -2.21 -5.41 -13.71
N LEU A 38 -3.35 -5.05 -13.10
CA LEU A 38 -3.47 -3.84 -12.27
C LEU A 38 -2.50 -3.81 -11.10
N ASN A 39 -2.20 -4.98 -10.52
CA ASN A 39 -1.25 -5.10 -9.42
C ASN A 39 0.19 -5.38 -9.89
N HIS A 40 0.45 -5.36 -11.21
CA HIS A 40 1.75 -5.65 -11.80
C HIS A 40 2.34 -7.01 -11.40
N THR A 41 1.49 -8.04 -11.34
CA THR A 41 1.87 -9.41 -10.96
C THR A 41 1.32 -10.43 -11.96
N LYS A 42 1.82 -11.67 -11.90
CA LYS A 42 1.24 -12.78 -12.68
C LYS A 42 -0.04 -13.29 -12.00
N PRO A 43 -1.03 -13.83 -12.76
CA PRO A 43 -2.29 -14.36 -12.20
C PRO A 43 -2.10 -15.32 -11.01
N THR A 44 -1.16 -16.24 -11.13
CA THR A 44 -0.85 -17.22 -10.06
C THR A 44 -0.21 -16.58 -8.84
N SER A 45 0.67 -15.60 -9.05
CA SER A 45 1.28 -14.83 -7.95
C SER A 45 0.24 -13.97 -7.23
N PHE A 46 -0.67 -13.34 -7.97
CA PHE A 46 -1.78 -12.56 -7.43
C PHE A 46 -2.70 -13.41 -6.54
N ILE A 47 -3.15 -14.57 -7.03
CA ILE A 47 -3.96 -15.50 -6.22
C ILE A 47 -3.19 -15.97 -4.98
N ALA A 48 -1.92 -16.32 -5.11
CA ALA A 48 -1.11 -16.73 -3.97
C ALA A 48 -1.01 -15.62 -2.91
N GLN A 49 -0.81 -14.37 -3.33
CA GLN A 49 -0.80 -13.21 -2.44
C GLN A 49 -2.16 -13.03 -1.75
N LEU A 50 -3.26 -13.07 -2.49
CA LEU A 50 -4.63 -13.00 -1.95
C LEU A 50 -4.87 -14.03 -0.84
N VAL A 51 -4.49 -15.29 -1.10
CA VAL A 51 -4.61 -16.38 -0.12
C VAL A 51 -3.73 -16.11 1.11
N GLN A 52 -2.49 -15.68 0.93
CA GLN A 52 -1.58 -15.36 2.04
C GLN A 52 -2.11 -14.21 2.91
N HIS A 53 -2.64 -13.14 2.29
CA HIS A 53 -3.27 -12.04 3.01
C HIS A 53 -4.47 -12.53 3.85
N HIS A 54 -5.34 -13.34 3.24
CA HIS A 54 -6.48 -13.92 3.93
C HIS A 54 -6.07 -14.82 5.12
N LEU A 55 -5.04 -15.66 4.94
CA LEU A 55 -4.51 -16.51 6.01
C LEU A 55 -3.89 -15.71 7.15
N ASN A 56 -3.19 -14.61 6.84
CA ASN A 56 -2.54 -13.75 7.81
C ASN A 56 -3.49 -12.75 8.47
N LYS A 57 -4.81 -12.82 8.21
CA LYS A 57 -5.83 -11.84 8.62
C LYS A 57 -5.42 -10.40 8.31
N SER A 58 -4.65 -10.22 7.24
CA SER A 58 -4.18 -8.93 6.76
C SER A 58 -5.02 -8.56 5.54
N PRO A 59 -5.62 -7.36 5.49
CA PRO A 59 -6.34 -6.94 4.30
C PRO A 59 -5.39 -6.95 3.10
N PHE A 60 -5.84 -7.48 1.96
CA PHE A 60 -5.14 -7.30 0.70
C PHE A 60 -5.26 -5.83 0.32
N ILE A 61 -4.12 -5.12 0.31
CA ILE A 61 -4.05 -3.72 -0.11
C ILE A 61 -3.28 -3.68 -1.42
N SER A 62 -3.95 -3.32 -2.51
CA SER A 62 -3.33 -3.17 -3.83
C SER A 62 -2.14 -2.21 -3.78
N SER A 63 -1.15 -2.42 -4.65
CA SER A 63 0.03 -1.55 -4.74
C SER A 63 -0.31 -0.08 -4.98
N GLN A 64 -1.33 0.18 -5.80
CA GLN A 64 -1.88 1.52 -6.02
C GLN A 64 -2.35 2.15 -4.70
N LEU A 65 -3.27 1.50 -3.98
CA LEU A 65 -3.76 1.99 -2.69
C LEU A 65 -2.66 2.17 -1.63
N GLN A 66 -1.60 1.36 -1.65
CA GLN A 66 -0.44 1.57 -0.76
C GLN A 66 0.31 2.86 -1.09
N ASN A 67 0.51 3.17 -2.37
CA ASN A 67 1.17 4.41 -2.80
C ASN A 67 0.33 5.63 -2.43
N GLU A 68 -0.99 5.52 -2.59
CA GLU A 68 -1.97 6.52 -2.21
C GLU A 68 -1.92 6.83 -0.70
N ILE A 69 -1.99 5.79 0.15
CA ILE A 69 -1.86 5.93 1.61
C ILE A 69 -0.51 6.57 1.98
N LYS A 70 0.56 6.22 1.26
CA LYS A 70 1.90 6.79 1.50
C LYS A 70 1.94 8.28 1.16
N GLU A 71 1.33 8.70 0.05
CA GLU A 71 1.23 10.11 -0.35
C GLU A 71 0.42 10.92 0.67
N MET A 72 -0.73 10.40 1.11
CA MET A 72 -1.53 11.02 2.18
C MET A 72 -0.71 11.18 3.48
N LYS A 73 0.07 10.17 3.88
CA LYS A 73 0.94 10.27 5.07
C LYS A 73 1.99 11.36 4.93
N TYR A 74 2.55 11.58 3.74
CA TYR A 74 3.50 12.66 3.51
C TYR A 74 2.84 14.04 3.64
N LEU A 75 1.65 14.24 3.06
CA LEU A 75 0.90 15.48 3.18
C LEU A 75 0.61 15.82 4.64
N LEU A 76 0.09 14.84 5.40
CA LEU A 76 -0.18 15.00 6.84
C LEU A 76 1.09 15.36 7.63
N ARG A 77 2.21 14.72 7.33
CA ARG A 77 3.48 14.96 8.03
C ARG A 77 4.05 16.34 7.72
N ASN A 78 3.89 16.84 6.49
CA ASN A 78 4.29 18.19 6.13
C ASN A 78 3.47 19.24 6.90
N VAL A 79 2.16 19.04 6.99
CA VAL A 79 1.27 19.94 7.75
C VAL A 79 1.63 19.91 9.24
N ALA A 80 1.81 18.72 9.82
CA ALA A 80 2.23 18.58 11.22
C ALA A 80 3.57 19.31 11.49
N ASN A 81 4.53 19.22 10.56
CA ASN A 81 5.79 19.94 10.66
C ASN A 81 5.60 21.46 10.59
N ASN A 82 4.73 21.95 9.70
CA ASN A 82 4.42 23.38 9.57
C ASN A 82 3.75 23.92 10.83
N ILE A 83 2.77 23.20 11.37
CA ILE A 83 2.11 23.52 12.64
C ILE A 83 3.13 23.56 13.78
N ASN A 84 4.02 22.56 13.86
CA ASN A 84 5.04 22.50 14.90
C ASN A 84 6.01 23.70 14.83
N GLN A 85 6.37 24.14 13.62
CA GLN A 85 7.20 25.34 13.43
C GLN A 85 6.48 26.62 13.88
N ILE A 86 5.19 26.76 13.55
CA ILE A 86 4.36 27.90 13.97
C ILE A 86 4.26 27.95 15.50
N ALA A 87 3.97 26.79 16.13
CA ALA A 87 3.88 26.68 17.58
C ALA A 87 5.22 27.02 18.26
N HIS A 88 6.33 26.51 17.74
CA HIS A 88 7.66 26.82 18.28
C HIS A 88 8.01 28.31 18.13
N ARG A 89 7.68 28.93 16.98
CA ARG A 89 7.90 30.36 16.75
C ARG A 89 7.06 31.23 17.69
N SER A 90 5.78 30.91 17.88
CA SER A 90 4.92 31.66 18.81
C SER A 90 5.38 31.53 20.25
N ASN A 91 5.81 30.33 20.67
CA ASN A 91 6.34 30.12 22.01
C ASN A 91 7.67 30.86 22.22
N THR A 92 8.53 30.89 21.19
CA THR A 92 9.84 31.58 21.24
C THR A 92 9.70 33.10 21.20
N LEU A 93 8.77 33.63 20.41
CA LEU A 93 8.56 35.07 20.21
C LEU A 93 7.59 35.68 21.24
N LYS A 94 6.86 34.87 22.02
CA LYS A 94 5.78 35.30 22.94
C LYS A 94 4.71 36.19 22.28
N VAL A 95 4.55 36.07 20.96
CA VAL A 95 3.49 36.75 20.19
C VAL A 95 2.44 35.70 19.83
N MET A 96 1.16 36.09 19.95
CA MET A 96 0.02 35.26 19.56
C MET A 96 0.17 34.82 18.09
N VAL A 97 0.00 33.51 17.82
CA VAL A 97 0.02 32.96 16.47
C VAL A 97 -1.02 33.69 15.61
N ASP A 98 -0.66 34.10 14.40
CA ASP A 98 -1.65 34.55 13.41
C ASP A 98 -2.48 33.33 12.97
N GLU A 99 -3.70 33.20 13.52
CA GLU A 99 -4.62 32.09 13.28
C GLU A 99 -4.86 31.84 11.78
N ARG A 100 -4.69 32.87 10.94
CA ARG A 100 -4.84 32.76 9.49
C ARG A 100 -3.82 31.83 8.84
N ASP A 101 -2.58 31.82 9.31
CA ASP A 101 -1.54 30.96 8.74
C ASP A 101 -1.82 29.49 9.05
N LEU A 102 -2.32 29.21 10.25
CA LEU A 102 -2.72 27.85 10.66
C LEU A 102 -3.93 27.37 9.84
N LEU A 103 -4.95 28.22 9.69
CA LEU A 103 -6.12 27.96 8.86
C LEU A 103 -5.75 27.68 7.40
N MET A 104 -4.76 28.39 6.87
CA MET A 104 -4.30 28.21 5.50
C MET A 104 -3.57 26.88 5.30
N GLU A 105 -2.80 26.42 6.28
CA GLU A 105 -2.17 25.08 6.22
C GLU A 105 -3.18 23.94 6.36
N LEU A 106 -4.21 24.11 7.21
CA LEU A 106 -5.33 23.17 7.30
C LEU A 106 -6.13 23.10 6.00
N LYS A 107 -6.36 24.25 5.36
CA LYS A 107 -7.05 24.31 4.07
C LYS A 107 -6.27 23.63 2.95
N LYS A 108 -4.94 23.80 2.89
CA LYS A 108 -4.08 23.07 1.94
C LYS A 108 -4.16 21.56 2.14
N LEU A 109 -4.29 21.09 3.37
CA LEU A 109 -4.48 19.67 3.67
C LEU A 109 -5.83 19.18 3.15
N GLU A 110 -6.89 19.91 3.45
CA GLU A 110 -8.26 19.61 3.00
C GLU A 110 -8.33 19.55 1.47
N ASP A 111 -7.80 20.57 0.79
CA ASP A 111 -7.76 20.63 -0.67
C ASP A 111 -6.93 19.50 -1.28
N GLY A 112 -5.80 19.15 -0.65
CA GLY A 112 -4.94 18.04 -1.07
C GLY A 112 -5.64 16.69 -0.95
N ILE A 113 -6.34 16.45 0.17
CA ILE A 113 -7.13 15.23 0.38
C ILE A 113 -8.32 15.17 -0.58
N ALA A 114 -9.05 16.28 -0.76
CA ALA A 114 -10.21 16.36 -1.66
C ALA A 114 -9.82 16.12 -3.13
N THR A 115 -8.71 16.71 -3.57
CA THR A 115 -8.15 16.49 -4.92
C THR A 115 -7.76 15.04 -5.12
N PHE A 116 -7.09 14.46 -4.12
CA PHE A 116 -6.69 13.06 -4.13
C PHE A 116 -7.90 12.12 -4.24
N ILE A 117 -8.93 12.30 -3.41
CA ILE A 117 -10.17 11.51 -3.44
C ILE A 117 -10.91 11.67 -4.78
N THR A 118 -11.01 12.89 -5.30
CA THR A 118 -11.71 13.18 -6.57
C THR A 118 -10.99 12.54 -7.76
N LYS A 119 -9.67 12.50 -7.75
CA LYS A 119 -8.87 11.85 -8.79
C LYS A 119 -9.07 10.33 -8.79
N GLU A 120 -9.17 9.70 -7.62
CA GLU A 120 -9.38 8.26 -7.52
C GLU A 120 -10.85 7.86 -7.74
N ALA A 121 -11.83 8.73 -7.44
CA ALA A 121 -13.24 8.47 -7.70
C ALA A 121 -13.63 8.55 -9.20
N ASN A 122 -12.80 9.19 -10.03
CA ASN A 122 -13.03 9.40 -11.47
C ASN A 122 -12.14 8.53 -12.37
N LYS A 123 -11.37 7.60 -11.79
CA LYS A 123 -10.65 6.54 -12.52
C LYS A 123 -11.49 5.27 -12.56
#